data_AF-A0A395LK19-F1
#
_entry.id   AF-A0A395LK19-F1
#
_cell.length_a   1.000
_cell.length_b   1.000
_cell.length_c   1.000
_cell.angle_alpha   90.00
_cell.angle_beta   90.00
_cell.angle_gamma   90.00
#
_symmetry.space_group_name_H-M   'P 1'
#
loop_
_entity.id
_entity.type
_entity.pdbx_description
1 polymer ?
#
loop_
_entity_poly.entity_id
_entity_poly.type
_entity_poly.pdbx_seq_one_letter_code
_entity_poly.pdbx_strand_id
1 'polypeptide(L)'
;MTTYRLPVSELRERRGFTRSSAYYADHAPMAAAKTEGADTVDPVADAHARGREEGRAEAMQEAAAQRAEEDAAREAITLAFARFDEESGQALRERLRETVIALCEDAVLPLALDIDGLHRRVEAAAALLQRKTDERIIRLNPSDHALVLPLVDPKLTLVPDPAIERGALRIDTEDGGVEDGPAQWRQAIAEALAQC
;
A
#
# COMPACT_ATOMS: atom_id res chain seq x y z
N MET A 1 -80.00 -66.27 22.49
CA MET A 1 -78.93 -67.26 22.62
C MET A 1 -79.01 -68.22 21.44
N THR A 2 -78.33 -67.89 20.33
CA THR A 2 -77.94 -68.83 19.26
C THR A 2 -76.75 -68.22 18.54
N THR A 3 -75.55 -68.71 18.82
CA THR A 3 -74.32 -68.42 18.07
C THR A 3 -74.31 -69.26 16.79
N TYR A 4 -74.21 -68.61 15.62
CA TYR A 4 -73.87 -69.31 14.39
C TYR A 4 -72.42 -69.01 14.03
N ARG A 5 -71.60 -70.06 14.08
CA ARG A 5 -70.17 -70.05 13.74
C ARG A 5 -70.07 -70.42 12.27
N LEU A 6 -69.73 -69.46 11.41
CA LEU A 6 -69.53 -69.72 9.98
C LEU A 6 -68.23 -70.53 9.76
N PRO A 7 -68.25 -71.59 8.93
CA PRO A 7 -67.08 -72.40 8.64
C PRO A 7 -66.10 -71.63 7.74
N VAL A 8 -64.90 -71.36 8.26
CA VAL A 8 -63.81 -70.63 7.58
C VAL A 8 -63.27 -71.39 6.34
N SER A 9 -63.75 -72.61 6.09
CA SER A 9 -63.35 -73.48 4.98
C SER A 9 -63.94 -73.11 3.61
N GLU A 10 -64.96 -72.24 3.53
CA GLU A 10 -65.51 -71.77 2.23
C GLU A 10 -64.81 -70.51 1.67
N LEU A 11 -63.92 -69.88 2.45
CA LEU A 11 -63.19 -68.68 2.03
C LEU A 11 -61.93 -68.95 1.18
N ARG A 12 -61.76 -70.20 0.72
CA ARG A 12 -60.55 -70.65 0.01
C ARG A 12 -60.81 -71.01 -1.46
N GLU A 13 -61.69 -70.29 -2.13
CA GLU A 13 -61.62 -70.15 -3.59
C GLU A 13 -61.04 -68.77 -3.94
N ARG A 14 -59.80 -68.76 -4.43
CA ARG A 14 -59.21 -67.58 -5.08
C ARG A 14 -60.04 -67.24 -6.32
N ARG A 15 -60.97 -66.30 -6.19
CA ARG A 15 -61.55 -65.57 -7.32
C ARG A 15 -60.90 -64.19 -7.33
N GLY A 16 -60.05 -63.93 -8.33
CA GLY A 16 -59.43 -62.62 -8.52
C GLY A 16 -60.48 -61.53 -8.78
N PHE A 17 -60.04 -60.27 -8.80
CA PHE A 17 -60.89 -59.13 -9.18
C PHE A 17 -61.54 -59.37 -10.56
N THR A 18 -62.80 -59.76 -10.58
CA THR A 18 -63.62 -59.75 -11.79
C THR A 18 -64.12 -58.33 -12.01
N ARG A 19 -63.66 -57.68 -13.09
CA ARG A 19 -64.17 -56.38 -13.53
C ARG A 19 -65.67 -56.46 -13.78
N SER A 20 -66.44 -55.55 -13.20
CA SER A 20 -67.90 -55.48 -13.39
C SER A 20 -68.24 -54.96 -14.79
N SER A 21 -69.04 -55.72 -15.54
CA SER A 21 -69.56 -55.34 -16.86
C SER A 21 -70.57 -54.19 -16.80
N ALA A 22 -71.06 -53.82 -15.61
CA ALA A 22 -71.96 -52.67 -15.44
C ALA A 22 -71.28 -51.31 -15.75
N TYR A 23 -69.94 -51.27 -15.81
CA TYR A 23 -69.17 -50.07 -16.16
C TYR A 23 -68.65 -50.07 -17.61
N TYR A 24 -68.95 -51.11 -18.40
CA TYR A 24 -68.57 -51.21 -19.80
C TYR A 24 -69.82 -51.57 -20.64
N ALA A 25 -70.78 -50.64 -20.66
CA ALA A 25 -71.66 -50.54 -21.81
C ALA A 25 -70.86 -49.92 -22.96
N ASP A 26 -70.96 -50.51 -24.15
CA ASP A 26 -70.31 -50.10 -25.40
C ASP A 26 -70.36 -48.58 -25.60
N HIS A 27 -69.24 -47.92 -25.35
CA HIS A 27 -68.94 -46.70 -26.09
C HIS A 27 -68.43 -47.18 -27.44
N ALA A 28 -69.24 -47.00 -28.48
CA ALA A 28 -68.73 -47.13 -29.84
C ALA A 28 -67.53 -46.18 -29.98
N PRO A 29 -66.35 -46.66 -30.41
CA PRO A 29 -65.24 -45.76 -30.67
C PRO A 29 -65.68 -44.84 -31.81
N MET A 30 -66.00 -43.59 -31.48
CA MET A 30 -66.16 -42.56 -32.49
C MET A 30 -64.83 -42.55 -33.24
N ALA A 31 -64.90 -42.88 -34.53
CA ALA A 31 -63.75 -42.91 -35.41
C ALA A 31 -62.92 -41.65 -35.15
N ALA A 32 -61.65 -41.84 -34.79
CA ALA A 32 -60.73 -40.74 -34.57
C ALA A 32 -60.74 -39.89 -35.85
N ALA A 33 -61.44 -38.76 -35.78
CA ALA A 33 -61.28 -37.71 -36.75
C ALA A 33 -59.79 -37.37 -36.67
N LYS A 34 -59.06 -37.68 -37.74
CA LYS A 34 -57.75 -37.07 -38.00
C LYS A 34 -58.01 -35.58 -38.15
N THR A 35 -58.07 -34.90 -37.02
CA THR A 35 -57.88 -33.46 -36.98
C THR A 35 -56.39 -33.28 -37.22
N GLU A 36 -56.07 -32.76 -38.39
CA GLU A 36 -54.73 -32.30 -38.75
C GLU A 36 -54.18 -31.46 -37.58
N GLY A 37 -52.95 -31.78 -37.16
CA GLY A 37 -52.40 -31.38 -35.88
C GLY A 37 -52.44 -29.88 -35.65
N ALA A 38 -53.28 -29.45 -34.71
CA ALA A 38 -53.04 -28.22 -33.98
C ALA A 38 -52.13 -28.60 -32.80
N ASP A 39 -50.91 -28.09 -32.84
CA ASP A 39 -49.95 -28.13 -31.74
C ASP A 39 -50.52 -27.31 -30.56
N THR A 40 -51.47 -27.89 -29.81
CA THR A 40 -52.07 -27.21 -28.67
C THR A 40 -51.15 -27.37 -27.47
N VAL A 41 -50.24 -26.41 -27.32
CA VAL A 41 -49.35 -26.27 -26.16
C VAL A 41 -50.16 -26.26 -24.87
N ASP A 42 -49.73 -27.04 -23.86
CA ASP A 42 -50.33 -27.03 -22.52
C ASP A 42 -50.08 -25.66 -21.84
N PRO A 43 -51.14 -24.90 -21.55
CA PRO A 43 -51.01 -23.54 -21.01
C PRO A 43 -50.38 -23.50 -19.62
N VAL A 44 -50.51 -24.56 -18.81
CA VAL A 44 -49.89 -24.63 -17.48
C VAL A 44 -48.39 -24.88 -17.62
N ALA A 45 -47.99 -25.77 -18.52
CA ALA A 45 -46.58 -26.03 -18.81
C ALA A 45 -45.87 -24.78 -19.38
N ASP A 46 -46.53 -24.04 -20.26
CA ASP A 46 -46.04 -22.78 -20.80
C ASP A 46 -45.88 -21.70 -19.72
N ALA A 47 -46.88 -21.53 -18.84
CA ALA A 47 -46.79 -20.60 -17.72
C ALA A 47 -45.64 -20.94 -16.75
N HIS A 48 -45.43 -22.23 -16.45
CA HIS A 48 -44.29 -22.67 -15.65
C HIS A 48 -42.95 -22.48 -16.36
N ALA A 49 -42.88 -22.64 -17.68
CA ALA A 49 -41.67 -22.37 -18.45
C ALA A 49 -41.29 -20.89 -18.38
N ARG A 50 -42.26 -20.00 -18.65
CA ARG A 50 -42.09 -18.55 -18.54
C ARG A 50 -41.68 -18.10 -17.15
N GLY A 51 -42.37 -18.57 -16.10
CA GLY A 51 -42.01 -18.23 -14.72
C GLY A 51 -40.61 -18.71 -14.30
N ARG A 52 -40.14 -19.86 -14.83
CA ARG A 52 -38.75 -20.31 -14.61
C ARG A 52 -37.74 -19.44 -15.35
N GLU A 53 -38.07 -18.94 -16.52
CA GLU A 53 -37.20 -18.03 -17.28
C GLU A 53 -37.12 -16.66 -16.63
N GLU A 54 -38.26 -16.10 -16.23
CA GLU A 54 -38.36 -14.84 -15.47
C GLU A 54 -37.59 -14.94 -14.15
N GLY A 55 -37.81 -15.98 -13.35
CA GLY A 55 -37.09 -16.17 -12.09
C GLY A 55 -35.58 -16.39 -12.28
N ARG A 56 -35.15 -17.02 -13.39
CA ARG A 56 -33.73 -17.11 -13.73
C ARG A 56 -33.16 -15.74 -14.09
N ALA A 57 -33.90 -14.93 -14.85
CA ALA A 57 -33.48 -13.60 -15.23
C ALA A 57 -33.35 -12.68 -14.01
N GLU A 58 -34.34 -12.69 -13.11
CA GLU A 58 -34.31 -11.96 -11.84
C GLU A 58 -33.14 -12.40 -10.96
N ALA A 59 -32.95 -13.72 -10.76
CA ALA A 59 -31.84 -14.23 -9.98
C ALA A 59 -30.46 -13.86 -10.57
N MET A 60 -30.33 -13.84 -11.90
CA MET A 60 -29.10 -13.39 -12.57
C MET A 60 -28.87 -11.89 -12.38
N GLN A 61 -29.93 -11.07 -12.42
CA GLN A 61 -29.84 -9.63 -12.19
C GLN A 61 -29.44 -9.32 -10.75
N GLU A 62 -30.06 -9.98 -9.76
CA GLU A 62 -29.70 -9.84 -8.35
C GLU A 62 -28.25 -10.26 -8.08
N ALA A 63 -27.83 -11.41 -8.64
CA ALA A 63 -26.44 -11.86 -8.51
C ALA A 63 -25.44 -10.91 -9.18
N ALA A 64 -25.81 -10.32 -10.33
CA ALA A 64 -24.98 -9.32 -11.00
C ALA A 64 -24.87 -8.03 -10.17
N ALA A 65 -25.98 -7.57 -9.57
CA ALA A 65 -25.99 -6.41 -8.70
C ALA A 65 -25.13 -6.61 -7.45
N GLN A 66 -25.24 -7.77 -6.79
CA GLN A 66 -24.41 -8.12 -5.63
C GLN A 66 -22.93 -8.17 -5.99
N ARG A 67 -22.56 -8.77 -7.13
CA ARG A 67 -21.16 -8.78 -7.59
C ARG A 67 -20.64 -7.37 -7.84
N ALA A 68 -21.43 -6.51 -8.48
CA ALA A 68 -21.04 -5.13 -8.73
C ALA A 68 -20.82 -4.35 -7.42
N GLU A 69 -21.66 -4.57 -6.41
CA GLU A 69 -21.49 -3.97 -5.08
C GLU A 69 -20.23 -4.48 -4.36
N GLU A 70 -19.99 -5.80 -4.39
CA GLU A 70 -18.78 -6.41 -3.83
C GLU A 70 -17.52 -5.89 -4.52
N ASP A 71 -17.53 -5.79 -5.85
CA ASP A 71 -16.39 -5.32 -6.63
C ASP A 71 -16.12 -3.84 -6.34
N ALA A 72 -17.16 -3.01 -6.28
CA ALA A 72 -17.03 -1.61 -5.87
C ALA A 72 -16.47 -1.45 -4.45
N ALA A 73 -16.90 -2.30 -3.51
CA ALA A 73 -16.37 -2.30 -2.14
C ALA A 73 -14.89 -2.72 -2.11
N ARG A 74 -14.49 -3.75 -2.87
CA ARG A 74 -13.09 -4.19 -2.99
C ARG A 74 -12.21 -3.11 -3.61
N GLU A 75 -12.69 -2.44 -4.65
CA GLU A 75 -11.97 -1.34 -5.30
C GLU A 75 -11.77 -0.17 -4.33
N ALA A 76 -12.81 0.21 -3.57
CA ALA A 76 -12.72 1.27 -2.57
C ALA A 76 -11.67 0.95 -1.49
N ILE A 77 -11.64 -0.29 -0.98
CA ILE A 77 -10.64 -0.75 -0.01
C ILE A 77 -9.23 -0.70 -0.63
N THR A 78 -9.09 -1.19 -1.86
CA THR A 78 -7.79 -1.21 -2.56
C THR A 78 -7.23 0.20 -2.74
N LEU A 79 -8.07 1.15 -3.15
CA LEU A 79 -7.69 2.55 -3.28
C LEU A 79 -7.32 3.17 -1.92
N ALA A 80 -8.05 2.84 -0.86
CA ALA A 80 -7.75 3.32 0.49
C ALA A 80 -6.37 2.83 0.97
N PHE A 81 -6.04 1.55 0.74
CA PHE A 81 -4.71 1.02 1.06
C PHE A 81 -3.60 1.64 0.22
N ALA A 82 -3.81 1.83 -1.08
CA ALA A 82 -2.81 2.48 -1.93
C ALA A 82 -2.48 3.90 -1.44
N ARG A 83 -3.50 4.68 -1.05
CA ARG A 83 -3.31 6.01 -0.46
C ARG A 83 -2.60 5.94 0.89
N PHE A 84 -3.01 5.01 1.76
CA PHE A 84 -2.37 4.82 3.06
C PHE A 84 -0.90 4.44 2.94
N ASP A 85 -0.54 3.57 1.98
CA ASP A 85 0.84 3.17 1.72
C ASP A 85 1.68 4.34 1.23
N GLU A 86 1.13 5.19 0.35
CA GLU A 86 1.79 6.42 -0.10
C GLU A 86 2.02 7.40 1.06
N GLU A 87 0.98 7.70 1.85
CA GLU A 87 1.06 8.60 3.00
C GLU A 87 2.05 8.06 4.06
N SER A 88 2.00 6.76 4.35
CA SER A 88 2.90 6.09 5.31
C SER A 88 4.33 6.06 4.81
N GLY A 89 4.54 5.83 3.52
CA GLY A 89 5.86 5.86 2.88
C GLY A 89 6.48 7.25 2.95
N GLN A 90 5.70 8.31 2.70
CA GLN A 90 6.15 9.70 2.84
C GLN A 90 6.51 10.03 4.29
N ALA A 91 5.65 9.67 5.25
CA ALA A 91 5.90 9.92 6.67
C ALA A 91 7.14 9.19 7.18
N LEU A 92 7.36 7.94 6.74
CA LEU A 92 8.56 7.18 7.09
C LEU A 92 9.82 7.81 6.50
N ARG A 93 9.78 8.23 5.23
CA ARG A 93 10.91 8.91 4.59
C ARG A 93 11.31 10.17 5.35
N GLU A 94 10.34 11.00 5.73
CA GLU A 94 10.62 12.23 6.48
C GLU A 94 11.25 11.92 7.84
N ARG A 95 10.67 10.98 8.58
CA ARG A 95 11.22 10.58 9.88
C ARG A 95 12.64 10.00 9.79
N LEU A 96 12.91 9.21 8.74
CA LEU A 96 14.25 8.68 8.49
C LEU A 96 15.23 9.82 8.19
N ARG A 97 14.83 10.79 7.36
CA ARG A 97 15.63 11.98 7.05
C ARG A 97 15.95 12.78 8.31
N GLU A 98 14.95 13.10 9.13
CA GLU A 98 15.14 13.81 10.40
C GLU A 98 16.10 13.05 11.33
N THR A 99 15.95 11.73 11.42
CA THR A 99 16.82 10.89 12.25
C THR A 99 18.26 10.91 11.75
N VAL A 100 18.47 10.80 10.43
CA VAL A 100 19.81 10.84 9.85
C VAL A 100 20.46 12.21 10.05
N ILE A 101 19.71 13.31 9.86
CA ILE A 101 20.19 14.67 10.17
C ILE A 101 20.67 14.73 11.62
N ALA A 102 19.85 14.31 12.58
CA ALA A 102 20.21 14.34 14.00
C ALA A 102 21.45 13.49 14.31
N LEU A 103 21.58 12.30 13.71
CA LEU A 103 22.76 11.44 13.86
C LEU A 103 24.01 12.07 13.26
N CYS A 104 23.89 12.71 12.09
CA CYS A 104 25.00 13.42 11.47
C CYS A 104 25.42 14.64 12.30
N GLU A 105 24.48 15.40 12.85
CA GLU A 105 24.77 16.52 13.75
C GLU A 105 25.52 16.05 15.01
N ASP A 106 25.05 14.98 15.64
CA ASP A 106 25.70 14.39 16.82
C ASP A 106 27.13 13.90 16.50
N ALA A 107 27.34 13.32 15.31
CA ALA A 107 28.67 12.88 14.88
C ALA A 107 29.64 14.04 14.59
N VAL A 108 29.11 15.19 14.15
CA VAL A 108 29.92 16.35 13.75
C VAL A 108 30.23 17.28 14.92
N LEU A 109 29.35 17.37 15.93
CA LEU A 109 29.52 18.26 17.08
C LEU A 109 30.87 18.07 17.82
N PRO A 110 31.38 16.85 18.05
CA PRO A 110 32.70 16.66 18.66
C PRO A 110 33.86 17.22 17.82
N LEU A 111 33.74 17.25 16.49
CA LEU A 111 34.80 17.74 15.59
C LEU A 111 34.98 19.26 15.68
N ALA A 112 33.95 20.00 16.12
CA ALA A 112 34.07 21.43 16.42
C ALA A 112 34.97 21.71 17.64
N LEU A 113 35.11 20.73 18.53
CA LEU A 113 35.93 20.80 19.74
C LEU A 113 37.30 20.15 19.59
N ASP A 114 37.53 19.40 18.51
CA ASP A 114 38.81 18.74 18.19
C ASP A 114 39.83 19.77 17.66
N ILE A 115 40.69 20.25 18.57
CA ILE A 115 41.76 21.21 18.25
C ILE A 115 42.81 20.61 17.33
N ASP A 116 43.17 19.34 17.51
CA ASP A 116 44.12 18.65 16.62
C ASP A 116 43.53 18.51 15.21
N GLY A 117 42.23 18.22 15.13
CA GLY A 117 41.47 18.23 13.90
C GLY A 117 41.45 19.59 13.23
N LEU A 118 41.19 20.66 13.97
CA LEU A 118 41.22 22.02 13.44
C LEU A 118 42.62 22.40 12.93
N HIS A 119 43.67 22.08 13.68
CA HIS A 119 45.06 22.26 13.24
C HIS A 119 45.33 21.56 11.90
N ARG A 120 44.93 20.29 11.75
CA ARG A 120 45.06 19.56 10.47
C ARG A 120 44.33 20.24 9.32
N ARG A 121 43.14 20.79 9.55
CA ARG A 121 42.38 21.51 8.53
C ARG A 121 43.02 22.85 8.16
N VAL A 122 43.58 23.56 9.15
CA VAL A 122 44.34 24.80 8.92
C VAL A 122 45.60 24.53 8.10
N GLU A 123 46.36 23.48 8.39
CA GLU A 123 47.53 23.09 7.60
C GLU A 123 47.14 22.65 6.18
N ALA A 124 46.05 21.90 6.02
CA ALA A 124 45.54 21.52 4.71
C ALA A 124 45.10 22.75 3.90
N ALA A 125 44.40 23.70 4.54
CA ALA A 125 44.07 25.00 3.95
C ALA A 125 45.35 25.72 3.53
N ALA A 126 46.32 25.90 4.42
CA ALA A 126 47.59 26.56 4.15
C ALA A 126 48.34 25.93 2.97
N ALA A 127 48.37 24.59 2.85
CA ALA A 127 48.99 23.88 1.74
C ALA A 127 48.30 24.16 0.38
N LEU A 128 46.99 24.38 0.37
CA LEU A 128 46.26 24.82 -0.82
C LEU A 128 46.62 26.27 -1.20
N LEU A 129 46.86 27.13 -0.21
CA LEU A 129 47.25 28.52 -0.43
C LEU A 129 48.66 28.63 -1.01
N GLN A 130 49.63 27.80 -0.60
CA GLN A 130 51.00 27.83 -1.14
C GLN A 130 51.09 27.64 -2.67
N ARG A 131 50.06 27.08 -3.31
CA ARG A 131 49.99 26.91 -4.77
C ARG A 131 49.48 28.15 -5.53
N LYS A 132 48.87 29.12 -4.84
CA LYS A 132 48.38 30.39 -5.40
C LYS A 132 49.09 31.55 -4.72
N THR A 133 49.84 32.35 -5.46
CA THR A 133 50.82 33.37 -5.00
C THR A 133 50.26 34.54 -4.16
N ASP A 134 49.01 34.49 -3.67
CA ASP A 134 48.40 35.62 -2.96
C ASP A 134 48.54 35.50 -1.44
N GLU A 135 48.63 36.66 -0.79
CA GLU A 135 48.55 36.83 0.66
C GLU A 135 47.14 36.47 1.13
N ARG A 136 46.97 35.24 1.61
CA ARG A 136 45.66 34.71 2.04
C ARG A 136 45.65 34.53 3.54
N ILE A 137 44.77 35.32 4.18
CA ILE A 137 44.61 35.37 5.63
C ILE A 137 43.63 34.26 6.05
N ILE A 138 44.04 33.43 7.03
CA ILE A 138 43.14 32.46 7.66
C ILE A 138 42.58 33.08 8.93
N ARG A 139 41.25 33.13 9.01
CA ARG A 139 40.53 33.60 10.18
C ARG A 139 39.99 32.44 11.00
N LEU A 140 40.11 32.54 12.31
CA LEU A 140 39.62 31.56 13.28
C LEU A 140 38.89 32.26 14.43
N ASN A 141 38.06 31.53 15.17
CA ASN A 141 37.54 32.02 16.45
C ASN A 141 38.70 32.38 17.40
N PRO A 142 38.62 33.46 18.21
CA PRO A 142 39.71 33.85 19.11
C PRO A 142 40.12 32.76 20.12
N SER A 143 39.17 31.94 20.57
CA SER A 143 39.45 30.83 21.50
C SER A 143 40.27 29.73 20.82
N ASP A 144 39.94 29.42 19.58
CA ASP A 144 40.63 28.37 18.82
C ASP A 144 41.95 28.89 18.24
N HIS A 145 42.02 30.17 17.85
CA HIS A 145 43.23 30.86 17.44
C HIS A 145 44.32 30.71 18.50
N ALA A 146 44.01 31.02 19.76
CA ALA A 146 44.96 30.90 20.87
C ALA A 146 45.49 29.47 21.08
N LEU A 147 44.68 28.46 20.74
CA LEU A 147 45.04 27.03 20.89
C LEU A 147 45.80 26.48 19.68
N VAL A 148 45.49 26.96 18.47
CA VAL A 148 46.06 26.48 17.20
C VAL A 148 47.34 27.24 16.82
N LEU A 149 47.47 28.51 17.19
CA LEU A 149 48.65 29.33 16.90
C LEU A 149 50.00 28.68 17.25
N PRO A 150 50.18 27.98 18.39
CA PRO A 150 51.45 27.32 18.70
C PRO A 150 51.72 26.03 17.89
N LEU A 151 50.73 25.52 17.15
CA LEU A 151 50.81 24.22 16.44
C LEU A 151 51.14 24.38 14.94
N VAL A 152 50.87 25.55 14.37
CA VAL A 152 51.00 25.84 12.93
C VAL A 152 52.37 26.43 12.55
N ASP A 153 52.71 26.42 11.25
CA ASP A 153 53.91 27.11 10.76
C ASP A 153 53.86 28.62 11.10
N PRO A 154 54.90 29.19 11.74
CA PRO A 154 54.97 30.61 12.07
C PRO A 154 54.85 31.58 10.89
N LYS A 155 55.04 31.09 9.65
CA LYS A 155 54.87 31.87 8.42
C LYS A 155 53.40 32.07 8.03
N LEU A 156 52.48 31.33 8.64
CA LEU A 156 51.05 31.41 8.33
C LEU A 156 50.39 32.59 9.04
N THR A 157 49.70 33.44 8.28
CA THR A 157 48.96 34.58 8.84
C THR A 157 47.59 34.14 9.35
N LEU A 158 47.49 33.95 10.67
CA LEU A 158 46.25 33.61 11.37
C LEU A 158 45.68 34.81 12.12
N VAL A 159 44.43 35.17 11.82
CA VAL A 159 43.74 36.33 12.40
C VAL A 159 42.56 35.85 13.28
N PRO A 160 42.46 36.31 14.53
CA PRO A 160 41.30 36.02 15.36
C PRO A 160 40.09 36.85 14.90
N ASP A 161 38.94 36.20 14.73
CA ASP A 161 37.68 36.82 14.32
C ASP A 161 36.52 36.29 15.18
N PRO A 162 35.89 37.11 16.04
CA PRO A 162 34.81 36.68 16.92
C PRO A 162 33.51 36.34 16.18
N ALA A 163 33.37 36.70 14.90
CA ALA A 163 32.21 36.31 14.09
C ALA A 163 32.26 34.84 13.66
N ILE A 164 33.42 34.19 13.76
CA ILE A 164 33.62 32.79 13.35
C ILE A 164 33.20 31.85 14.48
N GLU A 165 32.35 30.87 14.14
CA GLU A 165 31.95 29.81 15.05
C GLU A 165 33.17 29.00 15.51
N ARG A 166 33.15 28.48 16.73
CA ARG A 166 34.23 27.62 17.21
C ARG A 166 34.37 26.35 16.36
N GLY A 167 35.62 25.98 16.07
CA GLY A 167 35.96 24.87 15.18
C GLY A 167 35.83 25.21 13.69
N ALA A 168 35.43 26.42 13.33
CA ALA A 168 35.41 26.88 11.94
C ALA A 168 36.68 27.64 11.56
N LEU A 169 37.00 27.62 10.27
CA LEU A 169 38.01 28.45 9.63
C LEU A 169 37.44 29.13 8.40
N ARG A 170 37.93 30.34 8.14
CA ARG A 170 37.61 31.10 6.93
C ARG A 170 38.89 31.56 6.27
N ILE A 171 39.00 31.33 4.98
CA ILE A 171 40.11 31.79 4.14
C ILE A 171 39.58 32.98 3.35
N ASP A 172 40.13 34.18 3.55
CA ASP A 172 39.80 35.32 2.70
C ASP A 172 40.57 35.24 1.38
N THR A 173 39.85 35.40 0.26
CA THR A 173 40.43 35.47 -1.08
C THR A 173 39.76 36.60 -1.86
N GLU A 174 40.40 37.12 -2.92
CA GLU A 174 39.91 38.26 -3.70
C GLU A 174 38.50 38.05 -4.28
N ASP A 175 38.16 36.82 -4.67
CA ASP A 175 36.88 36.46 -5.30
C ASP A 175 35.80 35.99 -4.30
N GLY A 176 36.07 36.09 -3.00
CA GLY A 176 35.20 35.57 -1.94
C GLY A 176 35.90 34.55 -1.05
N GLY A 177 35.44 34.45 0.20
CA GLY A 177 36.07 33.58 1.19
C GLY A 177 35.65 32.12 1.05
N VAL A 178 36.56 31.21 1.38
CA VAL A 178 36.23 29.78 1.56
C VAL A 178 36.02 29.53 3.05
N GLU A 179 34.87 28.95 3.40
CA GLU A 179 34.52 28.62 4.78
C GLU A 179 34.52 27.10 4.96
N ASP A 180 35.13 26.65 6.06
CA ASP A 180 35.14 25.26 6.47
C ASP A 180 34.87 25.19 7.97
N GLY A 181 33.72 24.65 8.36
CA GLY A 181 33.32 24.63 9.76
C GLY A 181 31.98 23.95 10.01
N PRO A 182 31.58 23.84 11.29
CA PRO A 182 30.39 23.09 11.70
C PRO A 182 29.09 23.56 11.03
N ALA A 183 28.92 24.86 10.83
CA ALA A 183 27.79 25.41 10.07
C ALA A 183 27.78 24.93 8.61
N GLN A 184 28.89 25.06 7.87
CA GLN A 184 29.01 24.58 6.49
C GLN A 184 28.80 23.07 6.37
N TRP A 185 29.33 22.28 7.30
CA TRP A 185 29.15 20.82 7.29
C TRP A 185 27.68 20.44 7.47
N ARG A 186 26.98 21.09 8.42
CA ARG A 186 25.54 20.91 8.62
C ARG A 186 24.74 21.27 7.38
N GLN A 187 25.08 22.39 6.73
CA GLN A 187 24.43 22.78 5.49
C GLN A 187 24.68 21.74 4.38
N ALA A 188 25.92 21.28 4.19
CA ALA A 188 26.25 20.26 3.21
C ALA A 188 25.51 18.94 3.45
N ILE A 189 25.38 18.52 4.72
CA ILE A 189 24.59 17.34 5.11
C ILE A 189 23.12 17.54 4.74
N ALA A 190 22.53 18.68 5.11
CA ALA A 190 21.13 18.98 4.82
C ALA A 190 20.85 19.02 3.30
N GLU A 191 21.77 19.60 2.51
CA GLU A 191 21.68 19.64 1.05
C GLU A 191 21.81 18.26 0.42
N ALA A 192 22.76 17.42 0.88
CA ALA A 192 22.92 16.06 0.40
C ALA A 192 21.68 15.20 0.67
N LEU A 193 21.09 15.34 1.87
CA LEU A 193 19.88 14.62 2.25
C LEU A 193 18.61 15.16 1.57
N ALA A 194 18.58 16.44 1.19
CA ALA A 194 17.49 17.01 0.41
C ALA A 194 17.44 16.48 -1.02
N GLN A 195 18.54 15.92 -1.54
CA GLN A 195 18.63 15.36 -2.89
C GLN A 195 18.24 13.87 -2.96
N CYS A 196 17.86 13.25 -1.84
CA CYS A 196 17.52 11.83 -1.70
C CYS A 196 16.00 11.60 -1.54
#